data_AF-A0A2J5HLA1-F1
#
_entry.id   AF-A0A2J5HLA1-F1
#
_cell.length_a   1.000
_cell.length_b   1.000
_cell.length_c   1.000
_cell.angle_alpha   90.00
_cell.angle_beta   90.00
_cell.angle_gamma   90.00
#
_symmetry.space_group_name_H-M   'P 1'
#
loop_
_entity.id
_entity.type
_entity.pdbx_description
1 polymer ?
#
loop_
_entity_poly.entity_id
_entity_poly.type
_entity_poly.pdbx_seq_one_letter_code
_entity_poly.pdbx_strand_id
1 'polypeptide(L)'
;MFSHFNALPLELTIHILSYLPFEALVAFGGVSRASYRAHILCLRRLRLAVFEKRIHCLISHLQAGWATPEQVGKFAGDEDIRGDYTISIIQPHVKRIDQDATRKPSTKTNEPRRRSQSQQDRYRAQDQMIRVQNRVFTKMVNRYGPSLMKLEFMAYDIDIESAQALSTRCQHTLHHLALRFEHPHIRDGHMRPSSWLHPAPASTVWNPLIGIGQYQGMGVSGLESLVMERAGITPWQLMMLVRNNPRLNVLKLRTCRGVQPEFLDWLGGVRRDTEEEDFLRMVNECHVPGENLEVLWLENCHQLVTKSHEHPKDLANDSCDLGLEWVRGLKNLKSLSLNECMNISSECVDRANQTIWKIDEVILPYSFHSPGSIIEVDPALL
;
A
#
# COMPACT_ATOMS: atom_id res chain seq x y z
N MET A 1 -31.92 5.53 -30.04
CA MET A 1 -31.00 6.42 -29.31
C MET A 1 -29.52 6.00 -29.42
N PHE A 2 -29.18 4.70 -29.47
CA PHE A 2 -27.78 4.21 -29.57
C PHE A 2 -27.08 4.36 -30.94
N SER A 3 -27.79 4.68 -32.04
CA SER A 3 -27.21 4.73 -33.38
C SER A 3 -26.29 5.92 -33.64
N HIS A 4 -26.42 7.00 -32.87
CA HIS A 4 -25.63 8.23 -33.07
C HIS A 4 -24.36 8.29 -32.21
N PHE A 5 -24.28 7.48 -31.15
CA PHE A 5 -23.12 7.45 -30.25
C PHE A 5 -21.88 6.84 -30.92
N ASN A 6 -22.08 5.84 -31.79
CA ASN A 6 -21.01 5.22 -32.57
C ASN A 6 -20.45 6.12 -33.69
N ALA A 7 -21.13 7.24 -33.98
CA ALA A 7 -20.66 8.22 -34.96
C ALA A 7 -19.80 9.33 -34.33
N LEU A 8 -19.71 9.39 -33.00
CA LEU A 8 -18.86 10.34 -32.31
C LEU A 8 -17.39 9.90 -32.40
N PRO A 9 -16.45 10.86 -32.52
CA PRO A 9 -15.03 10.61 -32.27
C PRO A 9 -14.79 9.91 -30.94
N LEU A 10 -13.75 9.08 -30.88
CA LEU A 10 -13.42 8.28 -29.70
C LEU A 10 -13.14 9.17 -28.48
N GLU A 11 -12.56 10.34 -28.70
CA GLU A 11 -12.24 11.33 -27.67
C GLU A 11 -13.51 11.87 -27.00
N LEU A 12 -14.52 12.22 -27.79
CA LEU A 12 -15.82 12.68 -27.28
C LEU A 12 -16.56 11.55 -26.57
N THR A 13 -16.48 10.34 -27.11
CA THR A 13 -17.04 9.14 -26.48
C THR A 13 -16.43 8.93 -25.10
N ILE A 14 -15.09 8.91 -24.99
CA ILE A 14 -14.38 8.73 -23.71
C ILE A 14 -14.71 9.87 -22.75
N HIS A 15 -14.79 11.12 -23.24
CA HIS A 15 -15.14 12.26 -22.42
C HIS A 15 -16.54 12.11 -21.81
N ILE A 16 -17.55 11.73 -22.61
CA ILE A 16 -18.91 11.48 -22.12
C ILE A 16 -18.92 10.34 -21.10
N LEU A 17 -18.24 9.23 -21.41
CA LEU A 17 -18.17 8.06 -20.53
C LEU A 17 -17.49 8.41 -19.19
N SER A 18 -16.59 9.39 -19.13
CA SER A 18 -15.90 9.77 -17.89
C SER A 18 -16.80 10.37 -16.80
N TYR A 19 -18.03 10.76 -17.17
CA TYR A 19 -19.06 11.26 -16.25
C TYR A 19 -20.02 10.18 -15.76
N LEU A 20 -19.95 8.96 -16.29
CA LEU A 20 -20.87 7.89 -15.92
C LEU A 20 -20.38 7.17 -14.66
N PRO A 21 -21.30 6.74 -13.77
CA PRO A 21 -20.94 5.86 -12.66
C PRO A 21 -20.44 4.51 -13.19
N PHE A 22 -19.67 3.81 -12.35
CA PHE A 22 -18.99 2.57 -12.74
C PHE A 22 -19.98 1.51 -13.25
N GLU A 23 -21.14 1.37 -12.60
CA GLU A 23 -22.20 0.43 -12.96
C GLU A 23 -22.74 0.70 -14.37
N ALA A 24 -22.98 1.98 -14.70
CA ALA A 24 -23.44 2.39 -16.02
C ALA A 24 -22.37 2.15 -17.08
N LEU A 25 -21.09 2.34 -16.75
CA LEU A 25 -19.98 2.02 -17.65
C LEU A 25 -19.86 0.53 -17.95
N VAL A 26 -20.05 -0.31 -16.93
CA VAL A 26 -20.06 -1.77 -17.12
C VAL A 26 -21.25 -2.19 -17.98
N ALA A 27 -22.43 -1.62 -17.74
CA ALA A 27 -23.61 -1.87 -18.56
C ALA A 27 -23.39 -1.44 -20.01
N PHE A 28 -22.83 -0.24 -20.24
CA PHE A 28 -22.45 0.25 -21.57
C PHE A 28 -21.47 -0.68 -22.28
N GLY A 29 -20.42 -1.13 -21.58
CA GLY A 29 -19.45 -2.09 -22.11
C GLY A 29 -20.07 -3.43 -22.51
N GLY A 30 -21.23 -3.78 -21.95
CA GLY A 30 -21.99 -4.99 -22.32
C GLY A 30 -22.79 -4.88 -23.62
N VAL A 31 -22.98 -3.67 -24.17
CA VAL A 31 -23.89 -3.44 -25.31
C VAL A 31 -23.28 -3.89 -26.64
N SER A 32 -21.99 -3.64 -26.88
CA SER A 32 -21.33 -3.99 -28.15
C SER A 32 -19.81 -4.08 -27.99
N ARG A 33 -19.12 -4.69 -28.97
CA ARG A 33 -17.64 -4.76 -28.99
C ARG A 33 -16.97 -3.37 -29.04
N ALA A 34 -17.57 -2.42 -29.74
CA ALA A 34 -17.07 -1.04 -29.79
C ALA A 34 -17.24 -0.36 -28.43
N SER A 35 -18.42 -0.51 -27.82
CA SER A 35 -18.69 0.00 -26.46
C SER A 35 -17.75 -0.63 -25.44
N TYR A 36 -17.46 -1.94 -25.56
CA TYR A 36 -16.51 -2.65 -24.70
C TYR A 36 -15.08 -2.09 -24.81
N ARG A 37 -14.63 -1.72 -26.01
CA ARG A 37 -13.31 -1.10 -26.17
C ARG A 37 -13.28 0.30 -25.57
N ALA A 38 -14.32 1.10 -25.83
CA ALA A 38 -14.43 2.45 -25.30
C ALA A 38 -14.55 2.46 -23.76
N HIS A 39 -15.29 1.53 -23.16
CA HIS A 39 -15.44 1.44 -21.70
C HIS A 39 -14.12 1.08 -21.02
N ILE A 40 -13.30 0.18 -21.59
CA ILE A 40 -11.97 -0.12 -21.05
C ILE A 40 -11.12 1.14 -21.02
N LEU A 41 -11.04 1.87 -22.13
CA LEU A 41 -10.19 3.05 -22.27
C LEU A 41 -10.61 4.22 -21.35
N CYS A 42 -11.87 4.27 -20.96
CA CYS A 42 -12.38 5.30 -20.04
C CYS A 42 -11.84 5.13 -18.60
N LEU A 43 -11.52 3.90 -18.19
CA LEU A 43 -11.11 3.64 -16.80
C LEU A 43 -9.64 4.02 -16.60
N ARG A 44 -9.41 5.26 -16.13
CA ARG A 44 -8.05 5.76 -15.82
C ARG A 44 -7.68 5.67 -14.35
N ARG A 45 -8.67 5.66 -13.45
CA ARG A 45 -8.47 5.73 -11.99
C ARG A 45 -9.32 4.68 -11.31
N LEU A 46 -8.68 3.67 -10.75
CA LEU A 46 -9.37 2.56 -10.10
C LEU A 46 -8.97 2.46 -8.64
N ARG A 47 -9.99 2.34 -7.80
CA ARG A 47 -9.92 2.24 -6.35
C ARG A 47 -10.66 0.97 -5.97
N LEU A 48 -9.94 -0.05 -5.53
CA LEU A 48 -10.48 -1.39 -5.35
C LEU A 48 -10.22 -1.91 -3.95
N ALA A 49 -11.31 -2.15 -3.20
CA ALA A 49 -11.28 -2.84 -1.92
C ALA A 49 -11.89 -4.24 -2.05
N VAL A 50 -11.19 -5.27 -1.59
CA VAL A 50 -11.68 -6.65 -1.64
C VAL A 50 -11.58 -7.27 -0.25
N PHE A 51 -12.71 -7.45 0.43
CA PHE A 51 -12.75 -7.97 1.80
C PHE A 51 -13.90 -8.96 2.00
N GLU A 52 -13.83 -9.76 3.07
CA GLU A 52 -14.90 -10.70 3.41
C GLU A 52 -16.21 -10.00 3.80
N LYS A 53 -16.12 -8.86 4.49
CA LYS A 53 -17.29 -8.13 5.00
C LYS A 53 -17.39 -6.73 4.42
N ARG A 54 -18.63 -6.26 4.24
CA ARG A 54 -18.89 -4.88 3.79
C ARG A 54 -18.27 -3.84 4.72
N ILE A 55 -18.38 -4.04 6.03
CA ILE A 55 -17.81 -3.12 7.02
C ILE A 55 -16.28 -3.00 6.90
N HIS A 56 -15.59 -4.07 6.50
CA HIS A 56 -14.14 -4.06 6.24
C HIS A 56 -13.80 -3.19 5.03
N CYS A 57 -14.61 -3.26 3.97
CA CYS A 57 -14.50 -2.34 2.84
C CYS A 57 -14.71 -0.89 3.31
N LEU A 58 -15.73 -0.60 4.12
CA LEU A 58 -15.99 0.75 4.60
C LEU A 58 -14.83 1.30 5.46
N ILE A 59 -14.37 0.52 6.43
CA ILE A 59 -13.26 0.88 7.32
C ILE A 59 -11.99 1.16 6.50
N SER A 60 -11.67 0.30 5.54
CA SER A 60 -10.48 0.51 4.71
C SER A 60 -10.57 1.81 3.91
N HIS A 61 -11.71 2.12 3.27
CA HIS A 61 -11.91 3.40 2.55
C HIS A 61 -11.81 4.61 3.47
N LEU A 62 -12.35 4.51 4.69
CA LEU A 62 -12.21 5.56 5.70
C LEU A 62 -10.75 5.79 6.08
N GLN A 63 -10.00 4.71 6.33
CA GLN A 63 -8.60 4.79 6.70
C GLN A 63 -7.72 5.36 5.58
N ALA A 64 -8.06 5.10 4.32
CA ALA A 64 -7.38 5.74 3.19
C ALA A 64 -7.66 7.25 3.09
N GLY A 65 -8.68 7.75 3.80
CA GLY A 65 -9.12 9.16 3.84
C GLY A 65 -10.20 9.53 2.81
N TRP A 66 -10.99 8.53 2.36
CA TRP A 66 -11.70 8.63 1.06
C TRP A 66 -13.20 8.76 1.18
N ALA A 67 -13.76 8.26 2.28
CA ALA A 67 -15.16 8.46 2.59
C ALA A 67 -15.26 9.58 3.63
N THR A 68 -16.02 10.63 3.33
CA THR A 68 -16.50 11.52 4.38
C THR A 68 -17.56 10.80 5.22
N PRO A 69 -17.75 11.14 6.52
CA PRO A 69 -18.79 10.51 7.35
C PRO A 69 -20.18 10.51 6.70
N GLU A 70 -20.48 11.51 5.88
CA GLU A 70 -21.73 11.62 5.10
C GLU A 70 -21.82 10.62 3.94
N GLN A 71 -20.70 10.33 3.26
CA GLN A 71 -20.61 9.32 2.21
C GLN A 71 -20.73 7.90 2.77
N VAL A 72 -20.36 7.67 4.03
CA VAL A 72 -20.51 6.39 4.72
C VAL A 72 -21.97 5.97 4.87
N GLY A 73 -22.89 6.92 5.03
CA GLY A 73 -24.34 6.67 5.03
C GLY A 73 -24.93 6.41 3.64
N LYS A 74 -24.23 6.83 2.58
CA LYS A 74 -24.71 6.85 1.18
C LYS A 74 -24.09 5.79 0.26
N PHE A 75 -23.41 4.76 0.77
CA PHE A 75 -22.96 3.60 -0.02
C PHE A 75 -24.11 2.77 -0.66
N ALA A 76 -25.32 3.32 -0.75
CA ALA A 76 -26.48 2.79 -1.45
C ALA A 76 -27.12 3.80 -2.43
N GLY A 77 -26.61 5.03 -2.59
CA GLY A 77 -27.21 6.02 -3.48
C GLY A 77 -26.36 7.28 -3.67
N ASP A 78 -25.74 7.32 -4.86
CA ASP A 78 -25.37 8.44 -5.74
C ASP A 78 -24.79 9.78 -5.21
N GLU A 79 -23.99 10.36 -6.11
CA GLU A 79 -23.46 11.74 -6.18
C GLU A 79 -22.25 12.10 -5.30
N ASP A 80 -21.05 11.90 -5.87
CA ASP A 80 -20.13 12.97 -6.27
C ASP A 80 -18.89 12.34 -6.94
N ILE A 81 -18.78 12.37 -8.28
CA ILE A 81 -17.62 11.75 -8.96
C ILE A 81 -16.94 12.75 -9.91
N ARG A 82 -15.87 13.37 -9.39
CA ARG A 82 -14.66 13.64 -10.19
C ARG A 82 -14.05 12.28 -10.56
N GLY A 83 -14.26 11.80 -11.79
CA GLY A 83 -13.47 10.78 -12.54
C GLY A 83 -12.79 9.57 -11.84
N ASP A 84 -13.12 9.25 -10.59
CA ASP A 84 -12.47 8.26 -9.74
C ASP A 84 -13.45 7.12 -9.46
N TYR A 85 -13.10 5.90 -9.85
CA TYR A 85 -13.98 4.74 -9.72
C TYR A 85 -13.66 3.92 -8.48
N THR A 86 -14.57 3.93 -7.51
CA THR A 86 -14.47 3.18 -6.25
C THR A 86 -15.31 1.92 -6.29
N ILE A 87 -14.67 0.76 -6.11
CA ILE A 87 -15.29 -0.56 -6.20
C ILE A 87 -15.02 -1.32 -4.91
N SER A 88 -16.10 -1.70 -4.22
CA SER A 88 -16.05 -2.57 -3.04
C SER A 88 -16.56 -3.96 -3.39
N ILE A 89 -15.72 -4.99 -3.24
CA ILE A 89 -16.08 -6.38 -3.52
C ILE A 89 -16.16 -7.15 -2.22
N ILE A 90 -17.36 -7.59 -1.89
CA ILE A 90 -17.65 -8.45 -0.74
C ILE A 90 -17.41 -9.89 -1.19
N GLN A 91 -16.46 -10.57 -0.57
CA GLN A 91 -16.22 -11.99 -0.85
C GLN A 91 -17.36 -12.83 -0.26
N PRO A 92 -17.89 -13.81 -1.01
CA PRO A 92 -18.90 -14.71 -0.47
C PRO A 92 -18.31 -15.56 0.65
N HIS A 93 -18.99 -15.61 1.80
CA HIS A 93 -18.65 -16.54 2.87
C HIS A 93 -18.75 -17.97 2.33
N VAL A 94 -17.60 -18.66 2.24
CA VAL A 94 -17.59 -20.10 1.96
C VAL A 94 -18.08 -20.78 3.24
N LYS A 95 -19.38 -21.10 3.30
CA LYS A 95 -19.92 -21.97 4.35
C LYS A 95 -19.15 -23.29 4.27
N ARG A 96 -18.39 -23.62 5.32
CA ARG A 96 -17.88 -24.98 5.48
C ARG A 96 -19.11 -25.89 5.53
N ILE A 97 -19.18 -26.83 4.61
CA ILE A 97 -20.08 -27.97 4.74
C ILE A 97 -19.65 -28.66 6.04
N ASP A 98 -20.52 -28.65 7.04
CA ASP A 98 -20.35 -29.44 8.26
C ASP A 98 -20.36 -30.92 7.84
N GLN A 99 -19.18 -31.46 7.53
CA GLN A 99 -18.96 -32.89 7.46
C GLN A 99 -18.67 -33.38 8.88
N ASP A 100 -19.70 -33.43 9.74
CA ASP A 100 -19.78 -34.42 10.83
C ASP A 100 -21.08 -34.22 11.65
N ALA A 101 -22.21 -34.58 11.05
CA ALA A 101 -23.44 -34.89 11.80
C ALA A 101 -23.64 -36.41 11.94
N THR A 102 -22.58 -37.16 12.26
CA THR A 102 -22.69 -38.58 12.65
C THR A 102 -21.53 -39.04 13.55
N ARG A 103 -21.31 -38.39 14.70
CA ARG A 103 -20.52 -39.01 15.78
C ARG A 103 -21.18 -38.84 17.14
N LYS A 104 -21.61 -40.00 17.68
CA LYS A 104 -22.12 -40.22 19.03
C LYS A 104 -21.17 -39.64 20.11
N PRO A 105 -21.67 -39.29 21.30
CA PRO A 105 -20.88 -38.63 22.32
C PRO A 105 -19.94 -39.63 23.01
N SER A 106 -18.65 -39.63 22.65
CA SER A 106 -17.62 -40.31 23.43
C SER A 106 -16.85 -39.29 24.27
N THR A 107 -17.06 -39.42 25.58
CA THR A 107 -16.16 -39.14 26.71
C THR A 107 -14.91 -38.27 26.49
N LYS A 108 -14.82 -37.26 27.35
CA LYS A 108 -13.74 -36.27 27.49
C LYS A 108 -12.38 -36.96 27.71
N THR A 109 -11.48 -36.82 26.74
CA THR A 109 -10.04 -36.97 26.94
C THR A 109 -9.36 -35.71 26.40
N ASN A 110 -8.61 -35.01 27.26
CA ASN A 110 -7.88 -33.80 26.92
C ASN A 110 -6.77 -34.11 25.91
N GLU A 111 -7.02 -33.81 24.63
CA GLU A 111 -6.07 -34.00 23.53
C GLU A 111 -5.52 -32.63 23.06
N PRO A 112 -4.21 -32.35 23.17
CA PRO A 112 -3.59 -31.14 22.64
C PRO A 112 -3.69 -31.01 21.11
N ARG A 113 -4.03 -32.09 20.40
CA ARG A 113 -4.18 -32.13 18.93
C ARG A 113 -5.34 -31.26 18.39
N ARG A 114 -6.41 -31.05 19.15
CA ARG A 114 -7.56 -30.24 18.70
C ARG A 114 -7.21 -28.76 18.51
N ARG A 115 -6.26 -28.21 19.28
CA ARG A 115 -5.82 -26.81 19.14
C ARG A 115 -4.99 -26.61 17.86
N SER A 116 -4.09 -27.53 17.55
CA SER A 116 -3.25 -27.46 16.34
C SER A 116 -4.06 -27.55 15.05
N GLN A 117 -5.08 -28.42 15.03
CA GLN A 117 -5.97 -28.58 13.87
C GLN A 117 -6.83 -27.32 13.62
N SER A 118 -7.31 -26.67 14.70
CA SER A 118 -8.05 -25.41 14.60
C SER A 118 -7.20 -24.22 14.08
N GLN A 119 -5.89 -24.21 14.36
CA GLN A 119 -4.98 -23.18 13.84
C GLN A 119 -4.66 -23.42 12.38
N GLN A 120 -4.36 -24.66 11.99
CA GLN A 120 -4.10 -25.03 10.60
C GLN A 120 -5.29 -24.72 9.69
N ASP A 121 -6.50 -24.96 10.19
CA ASP A 121 -7.74 -24.61 9.49
C ASP A 121 -7.94 -23.10 9.31
N ARG A 122 -7.47 -22.27 10.24
CA ARG A 122 -7.54 -20.81 10.12
C ARG A 122 -6.55 -20.29 9.08
N TYR A 123 -5.31 -20.80 9.08
CA TYR A 123 -4.32 -20.45 8.06
C TYR A 123 -4.81 -20.82 6.65
N ARG A 124 -5.37 -22.02 6.48
CA ARG A 124 -5.96 -22.44 5.20
C ARG A 124 -7.10 -21.54 4.72
N ALA A 125 -7.97 -21.09 5.63
CA ALA A 125 -9.05 -20.18 5.30
C ALA A 125 -8.52 -18.80 4.87
N GLN A 126 -7.51 -18.28 5.58
CA GLN A 126 -6.84 -17.02 5.24
C GLN A 126 -6.16 -17.10 3.87
N ASP A 127 -5.41 -18.17 3.60
CA ASP A 127 -4.77 -18.36 2.29
C ASP A 127 -5.80 -18.43 1.16
N GLN A 128 -6.93 -19.09 1.39
CA GLN A 128 -8.03 -19.15 0.42
C GLN A 128 -8.64 -17.77 0.17
N MET A 129 -8.84 -16.97 1.22
CA MET A 129 -9.36 -15.60 1.13
C MET A 129 -8.42 -14.71 0.31
N ILE A 130 -7.11 -14.78 0.59
CA ILE A 130 -6.07 -14.06 -0.17
C ILE A 130 -6.08 -14.49 -1.64
N ARG A 131 -6.17 -15.80 -1.93
CA ARG A 131 -6.24 -16.30 -3.32
C ARG A 131 -7.48 -15.80 -4.07
N VAL A 132 -8.65 -15.80 -3.43
CA VAL A 132 -9.89 -15.33 -4.07
C VAL A 132 -9.81 -13.83 -4.36
N GLN A 133 -9.27 -13.05 -3.41
CA GLN A 133 -9.02 -11.61 -3.57
C GLN A 133 -8.12 -11.34 -4.78
N ASN A 134 -6.96 -12.01 -4.81
CA ASN A 134 -5.96 -11.80 -5.84
C ASN A 134 -6.47 -12.23 -7.22
N ARG A 135 -7.31 -13.27 -7.30
CA ARG A 135 -8.01 -13.62 -8.55
C ARG A 135 -8.92 -12.51 -9.06
N VAL A 136 -9.64 -11.84 -8.16
CA VAL A 136 -10.50 -10.70 -8.51
C VAL A 136 -9.66 -9.52 -8.99
N PHE A 137 -8.63 -9.16 -8.23
CA PHE A 137 -7.68 -8.10 -8.58
C PHE A 137 -7.03 -8.35 -9.94
N THR A 138 -6.48 -9.54 -10.15
CA THR A 138 -5.85 -9.97 -11.42
C THR A 138 -6.81 -9.85 -12.61
N LYS A 139 -8.09 -10.21 -12.44
CA LYS A 139 -9.10 -10.02 -13.51
C LYS A 139 -9.32 -8.55 -13.85
N MET A 140 -9.37 -7.69 -12.84
CA MET A 140 -9.56 -6.25 -13.03
C MET A 140 -8.36 -5.62 -13.72
N VAL A 141 -7.14 -5.94 -13.27
CA VAL A 141 -5.89 -5.46 -13.86
C VAL A 141 -5.72 -5.97 -15.29
N ASN A 142 -6.05 -7.24 -15.58
CA ASN A 142 -6.01 -7.75 -16.96
C ASN A 142 -7.00 -7.05 -17.90
N ARG A 143 -8.16 -6.62 -17.37
CA ARG A 143 -9.18 -5.94 -18.18
C ARG A 143 -8.85 -4.48 -18.41
N TYR A 144 -8.41 -3.77 -17.37
CA TYR A 144 -8.29 -2.31 -17.36
C TYR A 144 -6.87 -1.79 -17.29
N GLY A 145 -5.88 -2.62 -16.94
CA GLY A 145 -4.49 -2.21 -16.74
C GLY A 145 -3.91 -1.30 -17.83
N PRO A 146 -4.12 -1.58 -19.13
CA PRO A 146 -3.58 -0.74 -20.20
C PRO A 146 -4.06 0.71 -20.23
N SER A 147 -5.16 1.05 -19.56
CA SER A 147 -5.67 2.43 -19.47
C SER A 147 -5.48 3.06 -18.09
N LEU A 148 -5.12 2.26 -17.08
CA LEU A 148 -4.98 2.72 -15.70
C LEU A 148 -3.75 3.62 -15.54
N MET A 149 -4.00 4.78 -14.94
CA MET A 149 -3.00 5.76 -14.53
C MET A 149 -2.91 5.90 -13.02
N LYS A 150 -4.02 5.68 -12.32
CA LYS A 150 -4.05 5.61 -10.85
C LYS A 150 -4.71 4.30 -10.43
N LEU A 151 -4.02 3.53 -9.62
CA LEU A 151 -4.54 2.29 -9.05
C LEU A 151 -4.30 2.28 -7.55
N GLU A 152 -5.36 2.13 -6.78
CA GLU A 152 -5.28 1.85 -5.35
C GLU A 152 -5.96 0.53 -5.06
N PHE A 153 -5.24 -0.35 -4.36
CA PHE A 153 -5.70 -1.68 -4.01
C PHE A 153 -5.62 -1.90 -2.50
N MET A 154 -6.77 -2.20 -1.91
CA MET A 154 -6.95 -2.35 -0.47
C MET A 154 -7.43 -3.77 -0.19
N ALA A 155 -6.60 -4.50 0.53
CA ALA A 155 -6.67 -5.95 0.56
C ALA A 155 -5.89 -6.52 1.75
N TYR A 156 -5.92 -7.85 1.89
CA TYR A 156 -5.12 -8.55 2.91
C TYR A 156 -3.64 -8.75 2.53
N ASP A 157 -3.37 -9.06 1.26
CA ASP A 157 -2.02 -9.34 0.73
C ASP A 157 -2.05 -9.47 -0.81
N ILE A 158 -0.88 -9.41 -1.46
CA ILE A 158 -0.71 -9.62 -2.90
C ILE A 158 0.00 -10.94 -3.19
N ASP A 159 -0.39 -11.62 -4.27
CA ASP A 159 0.31 -12.81 -4.78
C ASP A 159 1.12 -12.54 -6.05
N ILE A 160 1.95 -13.53 -6.43
CA ILE A 160 2.86 -13.40 -7.57
C ILE A 160 2.12 -13.20 -8.89
N GLU A 161 0.96 -13.84 -9.09
CA GLU A 161 0.15 -13.71 -10.30
C GLU A 161 -0.39 -12.27 -10.44
N SER A 162 -0.85 -11.70 -9.33
CA SER A 162 -1.34 -10.33 -9.26
C SER A 162 -0.24 -9.30 -9.49
N ALA A 163 0.94 -9.52 -8.91
CA ALA A 163 2.10 -8.67 -9.14
C ALA A 163 2.58 -8.75 -10.61
N GLN A 164 2.58 -9.94 -11.22
CA GLN A 164 2.88 -10.10 -12.65
C GLN A 164 1.85 -9.40 -13.54
N ALA A 165 0.55 -9.54 -13.24
CA ALA A 165 -0.50 -8.84 -13.97
C ALA A 165 -0.31 -7.32 -13.89
N LEU A 166 0.01 -6.79 -12.71
CA LEU A 166 0.31 -5.37 -12.52
C LEU A 166 1.52 -4.93 -13.34
N SER A 167 2.61 -5.69 -13.28
CA SER A 167 3.88 -5.40 -13.94
C SER A 167 3.79 -5.40 -15.46
N THR A 168 2.91 -6.23 -16.03
CA THR A 168 2.78 -6.41 -17.48
C THR A 168 1.69 -5.54 -18.07
N ARG A 169 0.56 -5.36 -17.38
CA ARG A 169 -0.59 -4.63 -17.91
C ARG A 169 -0.52 -3.13 -17.67
N CYS A 170 0.17 -2.70 -16.62
CA CYS A 170 0.26 -1.31 -16.19
C CYS A 170 1.67 -0.73 -16.32
N GLN A 171 2.57 -1.41 -17.05
CA GLN A 171 4.02 -1.22 -17.04
C GLN A 171 4.48 0.24 -17.16
N HIS A 172 3.89 0.98 -18.10
CA HIS A 172 4.29 2.36 -18.45
C HIS A 172 3.18 3.40 -18.23
N THR A 173 1.94 2.95 -18.03
CA THR A 173 0.76 3.84 -17.97
C THR A 173 0.47 4.30 -16.55
N LEU A 174 0.90 3.53 -15.55
CA LEU A 174 0.60 3.81 -14.15
C LEU A 174 1.52 4.90 -13.62
N HIS A 175 0.93 6.00 -13.16
CA HIS A 175 1.60 7.12 -12.52
C HIS A 175 1.42 7.11 -11.01
N HIS A 176 0.32 6.55 -10.52
CA HIS A 176 0.05 6.42 -9.09
C HIS A 176 -0.32 4.97 -8.76
N LEU A 177 0.41 4.38 -7.82
CA LEU A 177 0.15 3.04 -7.30
C LEU A 177 0.08 3.09 -5.77
N ALA A 178 -1.06 2.69 -5.20
CA ALA A 178 -1.18 2.41 -3.77
C ALA A 178 -1.51 0.93 -3.53
N LEU A 179 -0.68 0.26 -2.76
CA LEU A 179 -0.88 -1.12 -2.30
C LEU A 179 -1.02 -1.10 -0.78
N ARG A 180 -2.27 -1.19 -0.31
CA ARG A 180 -2.65 -0.96 1.08
C ARG A 180 -3.07 -2.26 1.76
N PHE A 181 -2.13 -2.86 2.48
CA PHE A 181 -2.34 -4.12 3.19
C PHE A 181 -2.32 -3.95 4.71
N GLU A 182 -2.59 -2.76 5.24
CA GLU A 182 -2.63 -2.52 6.69
C GLU A 182 -4.01 -2.03 7.14
N HIS A 183 -4.71 -2.83 7.93
CA HIS A 183 -6.06 -2.49 8.39
C HIS A 183 -6.25 -2.85 9.87
N PRO A 184 -5.66 -2.09 10.81
CA PRO A 184 -5.58 -2.47 12.24
C PRO A 184 -6.95 -2.57 12.92
N HIS A 185 -7.95 -1.85 12.42
CA HIS A 185 -9.32 -1.89 12.93
C HIS A 185 -10.15 -3.06 12.37
N ILE A 186 -9.67 -3.73 11.31
CA ILE A 186 -10.34 -4.88 10.72
C ILE A 186 -10.03 -6.12 11.55
N ARG A 187 -11.04 -6.57 12.30
CA ARG A 187 -11.00 -7.84 13.03
C ARG A 187 -11.61 -8.94 12.18
N ASP A 188 -10.82 -9.42 11.24
CA ASP A 188 -11.13 -10.65 10.55
C ASP A 188 -10.79 -11.83 11.48
N GLY A 189 -11.76 -12.68 11.81
CA GLY A 189 -11.61 -13.71 12.85
C GLY A 189 -10.46 -14.69 12.60
N HIS A 190 -9.94 -14.71 11.37
CA HIS A 190 -8.80 -15.50 10.94
C HIS A 190 -7.45 -14.79 11.06
N MET A 191 -7.40 -13.46 11.04
CA MET A 191 -6.17 -12.67 11.24
C MET A 191 -6.03 -12.21 12.69
N ARG A 192 -4.83 -12.37 13.27
CA ARG A 192 -4.54 -11.80 14.58
C ARG A 192 -4.41 -10.27 14.42
N PRO A 193 -5.04 -9.46 15.28
CA PRO A 193 -4.90 -8.00 15.20
C PRO A 193 -3.43 -7.52 15.23
N SER A 194 -2.58 -8.21 15.99
CA SER A 194 -1.14 -7.91 16.05
C SER A 194 -0.40 -8.17 14.73
N SER A 195 -0.96 -8.98 13.82
CA SER A 195 -0.36 -9.22 12.51
C SER A 195 -0.29 -7.97 11.65
N TRP A 196 -1.15 -6.96 11.91
CA TRP A 196 -1.16 -5.68 11.19
C TRP A 196 -0.09 -4.70 11.69
N LEU A 197 0.40 -4.88 12.93
CA LEU A 197 1.37 -3.99 13.57
C LEU A 197 2.82 -4.26 13.13
N HIS A 198 3.04 -5.34 12.38
CA HIS A 198 4.36 -5.75 11.93
C HIS A 198 4.39 -5.87 10.41
N PRO A 199 5.53 -5.54 9.78
CA PRO A 199 5.68 -5.74 8.35
C PRO A 199 5.45 -7.20 7.97
N ALA A 200 4.92 -7.43 6.77
CA ALA A 200 4.83 -8.77 6.22
C ALA A 200 6.24 -9.39 6.06
N PRO A 201 6.36 -10.73 6.07
CA PRO A 201 7.63 -11.41 5.79
C PRO A 201 8.19 -11.03 4.42
N ALA A 202 9.53 -11.05 4.29
CA ALA A 202 10.18 -10.83 3.00
C ALA A 202 9.66 -11.83 1.94
N SER A 203 9.36 -11.36 0.74
CA SER A 203 8.75 -12.18 -0.31
C SER A 203 9.27 -11.86 -1.71
N THR A 204 9.28 -12.86 -2.58
CA THR A 204 9.62 -12.71 -4.01
C THR A 204 8.46 -12.17 -4.84
N VAL A 205 7.29 -11.94 -4.23
CA VAL A 205 6.12 -11.35 -4.89
C VAL A 205 6.39 -9.99 -5.52
N TRP A 206 7.40 -9.27 -5.04
CA TRP A 206 7.79 -7.96 -5.54
C TRP A 206 8.70 -8.03 -6.78
N ASN A 207 9.33 -9.17 -7.05
CA ASN A 207 10.28 -9.33 -8.15
C ASN A 207 9.70 -9.00 -9.55
N PRO A 208 8.42 -9.33 -9.87
CA PRO A 208 7.81 -8.88 -11.12
C PRO A 208 7.74 -7.37 -11.24
N LEU A 209 7.44 -6.65 -10.14
CA LEU A 209 7.28 -5.18 -10.17
C LEU A 209 8.58 -4.47 -10.53
N ILE A 210 9.72 -5.09 -10.21
CA ILE A 210 11.07 -4.56 -10.45
C ILE A 210 11.79 -5.22 -11.64
N GLY A 211 11.16 -6.19 -12.30
CA GLY A 211 11.67 -6.80 -13.53
C GLY A 211 12.88 -7.73 -13.35
N ILE A 212 13.01 -8.41 -12.22
CA ILE A 212 14.23 -9.15 -11.84
C ILE A 212 14.07 -10.67 -11.96
N GLY A 213 15.18 -11.35 -12.28
CA GLY A 213 15.23 -12.81 -12.43
C GLY A 213 14.49 -13.24 -13.69
N GLN A 214 13.52 -14.15 -13.55
CA GLN A 214 12.70 -14.62 -14.68
C GLN A 214 11.69 -13.58 -15.21
N TYR A 215 11.63 -12.39 -14.61
CA TYR A 215 10.69 -11.32 -14.97
C TYR A 215 11.33 -10.20 -15.78
N GLN A 216 12.45 -10.47 -16.48
CA GLN A 216 13.09 -9.50 -17.36
C GLN A 216 12.11 -8.97 -18.41
N GLY A 217 12.12 -7.65 -18.63
CA GLY A 217 11.19 -6.97 -19.53
C GLY A 217 9.82 -6.67 -18.93
N MET A 218 9.56 -7.08 -17.68
CA MET A 218 8.42 -6.63 -16.88
C MET A 218 8.85 -5.52 -15.92
N GLY A 219 7.89 -4.82 -15.31
CA GLY A 219 8.14 -3.97 -14.15
C GLY A 219 7.57 -2.58 -14.32
N VAL A 220 7.03 -2.05 -13.24
CA VAL A 220 6.38 -0.73 -13.26
C VAL A 220 7.47 0.35 -13.33
N SER A 221 7.40 1.21 -14.35
CA SER A 221 8.43 2.20 -14.66
C SER A 221 7.88 3.62 -14.89
N GLY A 222 6.58 3.81 -14.73
CA GLY A 222 5.87 5.07 -15.00
C GLY A 222 5.53 5.90 -13.76
N LEU A 223 5.86 5.44 -12.56
CA LEU A 223 5.32 5.98 -11.31
C LEU A 223 5.88 7.37 -10.99
N GLU A 224 4.96 8.25 -10.60
CA GLU A 224 5.19 9.53 -9.96
C GLU A 224 4.90 9.42 -8.46
N SER A 225 3.97 8.55 -8.07
CA SER A 225 3.59 8.34 -6.69
C SER A 225 3.44 6.85 -6.36
N LEU A 226 4.08 6.43 -5.28
CA LEU A 226 4.04 5.07 -4.73
C LEU A 226 3.63 5.11 -3.26
N VAL A 227 2.59 4.35 -2.92
CA VAL A 227 2.14 4.11 -1.55
C VAL A 227 2.16 2.61 -1.28
N MET A 228 2.85 2.19 -0.21
CA MET A 228 2.87 0.80 0.22
C MET A 228 2.62 0.71 1.71
N GLU A 229 1.67 -0.12 2.11
CA GLU A 229 1.38 -0.38 3.53
C GLU A 229 1.53 -1.87 3.83
N ARG A 230 2.23 -2.17 4.93
CA ARG A 230 2.54 -3.53 5.40
C ARG A 230 3.22 -4.42 4.34
N ALA A 231 4.08 -3.83 3.51
CA ALA A 231 4.78 -4.59 2.47
C ALA A 231 6.00 -5.34 3.02
N GLY A 232 6.08 -6.63 2.68
CA GLY A 232 7.26 -7.47 2.90
C GLY A 232 8.33 -7.30 1.83
N ILE A 233 8.56 -6.06 1.39
CA ILE A 233 9.58 -5.72 0.39
C ILE A 233 10.94 -5.61 1.08
N THR A 234 12.01 -6.11 0.46
CA THR A 234 13.38 -5.96 1.00
C THR A 234 13.95 -4.58 0.66
N PRO A 235 15.00 -4.10 1.38
CA PRO A 235 15.65 -2.84 1.06
C PRO A 235 16.09 -2.77 -0.41
N TRP A 236 16.77 -3.81 -0.88
CA TRP A 236 17.22 -3.91 -2.27
C TRP A 236 16.07 -3.91 -3.30
N GLN A 237 14.98 -4.63 -3.04
CA GLN A 237 13.81 -4.60 -3.93
C GLN A 237 13.21 -3.20 -4.00
N LEU A 238 13.17 -2.48 -2.87
CA LEU A 238 12.68 -1.11 -2.81
C LEU A 238 13.61 -0.13 -3.54
N MET A 239 14.94 -0.28 -3.41
CA MET A 239 15.92 0.49 -4.19
C MET A 239 15.67 0.32 -5.70
N MET A 240 15.52 -0.93 -6.15
CA MET A 240 15.26 -1.22 -7.56
C MET A 240 13.93 -0.64 -8.04
N LEU A 241 12.90 -0.66 -7.20
CA LEU A 241 11.60 -0.07 -7.53
C LEU A 241 11.70 1.45 -7.70
N VAL A 242 12.40 2.14 -6.80
CA VAL A 242 12.64 3.59 -6.91
C VAL A 242 13.49 3.89 -8.14
N ARG A 243 14.57 3.14 -8.37
CA ARG A 243 15.45 3.29 -9.54
C ARG A 243 14.71 3.13 -10.87
N ASN A 244 13.79 2.18 -10.96
CA ASN A 244 13.00 1.96 -12.16
C ASN A 244 11.97 3.07 -12.44
N ASN A 245 11.73 3.97 -11.47
CA ASN A 245 10.73 5.05 -11.56
C ASN A 245 11.39 6.42 -11.29
N PRO A 246 12.17 6.96 -12.24
CA PRO A 246 12.93 8.20 -12.03
C PRO A 246 12.07 9.46 -11.85
N ARG A 247 10.77 9.38 -12.18
CA ARG A 247 9.78 10.46 -12.00
C ARG A 247 9.10 10.43 -10.62
N LEU A 248 9.47 9.49 -9.76
CA LEU A 248 8.86 9.34 -8.45
C LEU A 248 9.14 10.58 -7.59
N ASN A 249 8.07 11.28 -7.21
CA ASN A 249 8.10 12.47 -6.35
C ASN A 249 7.34 12.28 -5.03
N VAL A 250 6.49 11.25 -4.94
CA VAL A 250 5.77 10.89 -3.71
C VAL A 250 6.06 9.43 -3.36
N LEU A 251 6.69 9.21 -2.20
CA LEU A 251 6.94 7.88 -1.65
C LEU A 251 6.36 7.80 -0.24
N LYS A 252 5.32 6.98 -0.05
CA LYS A 252 4.68 6.77 1.25
C LYS A 252 4.76 5.30 1.62
N LEU A 253 5.48 5.00 2.68
CA LEU A 253 5.77 3.66 3.15
C LEU A 253 5.32 3.56 4.60
N ARG A 254 4.36 2.66 4.86
CA ARG A 254 3.87 2.40 6.20
C ARG A 254 4.07 0.94 6.56
N THR A 255 4.63 0.65 7.74
CA THR A 255 4.85 -0.73 8.23
C THR A 255 5.60 -1.60 7.20
N CYS A 256 6.55 -1.02 6.47
CA CYS A 256 7.26 -1.70 5.39
C CYS A 256 8.61 -2.25 5.86
N ARG A 257 8.91 -3.51 5.52
CA ARG A 257 10.16 -4.19 5.94
C ARG A 257 11.41 -3.54 5.33
N GLY A 258 11.31 -3.06 4.09
CA GLY A 258 12.45 -2.56 3.31
C GLY A 258 12.94 -1.18 3.75
N VAL A 259 12.23 -0.51 4.65
CA VAL A 259 12.61 0.80 5.19
C VAL A 259 13.67 0.60 6.29
N GLN A 260 14.89 0.34 5.83
CA GLN A 260 16.09 0.11 6.64
C GLN A 260 17.15 1.14 6.31
N PRO A 261 18.21 1.30 7.15
CA PRO A 261 19.19 2.36 6.96
C PRO A 261 19.88 2.25 5.60
N GLU A 262 20.23 1.03 5.17
CA GLU A 262 20.82 0.76 3.85
C GLU A 262 20.04 1.39 2.68
N PHE A 263 18.71 1.23 2.67
CA PHE A 263 17.85 1.85 1.66
C PHE A 263 17.81 3.36 1.79
N LEU A 264 17.70 3.88 3.02
CA LEU A 264 17.59 5.31 3.26
C LEU A 264 18.88 6.06 2.92
N ASP A 265 20.04 5.52 3.31
CA ASP A 265 21.35 6.06 2.97
C ASP A 265 21.55 6.11 1.46
N TRP A 266 21.22 5.02 0.76
CA TRP A 266 21.24 4.99 -0.69
C TRP A 266 20.30 6.04 -1.29
N LEU A 267 19.07 6.16 -0.78
CA LEU A 267 18.07 7.11 -1.26
C LEU A 267 18.56 8.57 -1.11
N GLY A 268 19.21 8.87 0.03
CA GLY A 268 19.81 10.16 0.33
C GLY A 268 21.21 10.38 -0.24
N GLY A 269 21.78 9.40 -0.94
CA GLY A 269 23.13 9.48 -1.51
C GLY A 269 24.25 9.56 -0.47
N VAL A 270 24.00 9.07 0.76
CA VAL A 270 25.01 8.99 1.82
C VAL A 270 25.93 7.82 1.50
N ARG A 271 27.21 8.12 1.26
CA ARG A 271 28.24 7.10 1.10
C ARG A 271 28.72 6.68 2.49
N ARG A 272 28.47 5.42 2.85
CA ARG A 272 29.15 4.78 3.98
C ARG A 272 30.33 4.00 3.41
N ASP A 273 31.50 4.12 4.06
CA ASP A 273 32.73 3.39 3.71
C ASP A 273 32.61 1.90 4.07
N THR A 274 31.59 1.22 3.53
CA THR A 274 31.48 -0.23 3.59
C THR A 274 32.18 -0.83 2.38
N GLU A 275 33.02 -1.84 2.62
CA GLU A 275 33.90 -2.54 1.66
C GLU A 275 33.19 -3.22 0.46
N GLU A 276 31.93 -2.91 0.20
CA GLU A 276 31.20 -3.30 -1.01
C GLU A 276 31.37 -2.25 -2.12
N GLU A 277 32.63 -1.89 -2.41
CA GLU A 277 32.99 -0.99 -3.51
C GLU A 277 32.50 -1.49 -4.89
N ASP A 278 32.15 -2.78 -5.02
CA ASP A 278 31.64 -3.35 -6.27
C ASP A 278 30.13 -3.12 -6.51
N PHE A 279 29.32 -2.87 -5.48
CA PHE A 279 27.88 -2.58 -5.65
C PHE A 279 27.61 -1.16 -6.17
N LEU A 280 28.46 -0.20 -5.80
CA LEU A 280 28.36 1.21 -6.21
C LEU A 280 29.05 1.52 -7.55
N ARG A 281 29.97 0.66 -8.02
CA ARG A 281 30.67 0.84 -9.32
C ARG A 281 29.77 0.60 -10.55
N MET A 282 28.58 0.03 -10.39
CA MET A 282 27.58 -0.06 -11.46
C MET A 282 26.74 1.22 -11.64
N VAL A 283 26.91 2.24 -10.80
CA VAL A 283 26.07 3.45 -10.77
C VAL A 283 26.91 4.66 -11.19
N ASN A 284 27.01 4.86 -12.50
CA ASN A 284 27.72 5.97 -13.12
C ASN A 284 26.91 7.29 -13.09
N GLU A 285 26.08 7.49 -12.05
CA GLU A 285 25.18 8.64 -11.96
C GLU A 285 25.56 9.50 -10.75
N CYS A 286 26.04 10.72 -11.01
CA CYS A 286 26.33 11.78 -10.02
C CYS A 286 25.07 12.32 -9.30
N HIS A 287 23.95 11.59 -9.32
CA HIS A 287 22.65 12.06 -8.85
C HIS A 287 22.21 11.29 -7.61
N VAL A 288 21.63 12.01 -6.64
CA VAL A 288 21.06 11.38 -5.43
C VAL A 288 19.75 10.70 -5.84
N PRO A 289 19.55 9.39 -5.59
CA PRO A 289 18.37 8.66 -6.09
C PRO A 289 17.02 9.27 -5.67
N GLY A 290 16.95 9.83 -4.47
CA GLY A 290 15.77 10.49 -3.92
C GLY A 290 15.67 11.99 -4.18
N GLU A 291 16.54 12.60 -5.01
CA GLU A 291 16.59 14.06 -5.18
C GLU A 291 15.25 14.64 -5.67
N ASN A 292 14.48 13.90 -6.47
CA ASN A 292 13.18 14.32 -7.00
C ASN A 292 12.00 14.15 -6.02
N LEU A 293 12.23 13.57 -4.84
CA LEU A 293 11.16 13.36 -3.87
C LEU A 293 10.72 14.69 -3.25
N GLU A 294 9.43 15.00 -3.40
CA GLU A 294 8.77 16.11 -2.72
C GLU A 294 8.06 15.66 -1.45
N VAL A 295 7.61 14.40 -1.39
CA VAL A 295 6.92 13.82 -0.25
C VAL A 295 7.53 12.47 0.09
N LEU A 296 8.01 12.33 1.32
CA LEU A 296 8.52 11.07 1.86
C LEU A 296 7.85 10.79 3.21
N TRP A 297 6.97 9.80 3.25
CA TRP A 297 6.33 9.40 4.50
C TRP A 297 6.81 8.02 4.89
N LEU A 298 7.39 7.89 6.07
CA LEU A 298 7.88 6.65 6.66
C LEU A 298 7.15 6.46 7.98
N GLU A 299 6.04 5.73 7.95
CA GLU A 299 5.14 5.62 9.10
C GLU A 299 5.17 4.21 9.70
N ASN A 300 5.14 4.12 11.03
CA ASN A 300 5.20 2.84 11.74
C ASN A 300 6.37 1.93 11.24
N CYS A 301 7.49 2.57 10.88
CA CYS A 301 8.72 1.90 10.43
C CYS A 301 9.74 1.93 11.57
N HIS A 302 10.13 0.76 12.08
CA HIS A 302 10.92 0.69 13.32
C HIS A 302 12.42 0.47 13.11
N GLN A 303 12.89 0.36 11.87
CA GLN A 303 14.28 0.04 11.52
C GLN A 303 14.97 1.19 10.78
N LEU A 304 14.55 2.43 11.03
CA LEU A 304 15.09 3.61 10.35
C LEU A 304 16.55 3.94 10.70
N VAL A 305 17.01 3.55 11.90
CA VAL A 305 18.34 3.87 12.43
C VAL A 305 18.94 2.62 13.08
N THR A 306 20.25 2.39 12.86
CA THR A 306 20.99 1.21 13.36
C THR A 306 21.21 1.24 14.88
N LYS A 307 21.35 2.44 15.47
CA LYS A 307 21.49 2.65 16.92
C LYS A 307 20.66 3.86 17.33
N SER A 308 19.72 3.67 18.26
CA SER A 308 19.02 4.81 18.88
C SER A 308 19.99 5.48 19.86
N HIS A 309 20.30 6.76 19.66
CA HIS A 309 21.16 7.51 20.57
C HIS A 309 20.34 7.96 21.79
N GLU A 310 20.69 7.46 22.97
CA GLU A 310 19.94 7.67 24.22
C GLU A 310 20.02 9.13 24.74
N HIS A 311 20.95 9.94 24.24
CA HIS A 311 21.16 11.33 24.69
C HIS A 311 21.27 12.33 23.53
N PRO A 312 20.13 12.85 23.04
CA PRO A 312 20.07 13.87 21.98
C PRO A 312 20.80 15.17 22.34
N LYS A 313 20.81 15.53 23.63
CA LYS A 313 21.19 16.87 24.10
C LYS A 313 22.68 17.18 23.99
N ASP A 314 23.50 16.15 23.83
CA ASP A 314 24.96 16.29 23.80
C ASP A 314 25.53 16.43 22.37
N LEU A 315 24.69 16.28 21.34
CA LEU A 315 25.09 16.46 19.95
C LEU A 315 25.13 17.94 19.58
N ALA A 316 26.20 18.36 18.92
CA ALA A 316 26.30 19.70 18.34
C ALA A 316 25.18 19.94 17.32
N ASN A 317 24.80 21.21 17.12
CA ASN A 317 23.73 21.59 16.20
C ASN A 317 23.98 21.13 14.74
N ASP A 318 25.24 20.96 14.34
CA ASP A 318 25.63 20.53 12.99
C ASP A 318 25.58 18.99 12.79
N SER A 319 25.38 18.24 13.88
CA SER A 319 25.33 16.77 13.91
C SER A 319 24.08 16.25 14.63
N CYS A 320 23.03 17.07 14.75
CA CYS A 320 21.84 16.71 15.51
C CYS A 320 20.90 15.72 14.78
N ASP A 321 21.19 15.41 13.52
CA ASP A 321 20.51 14.43 12.67
C ASP A 321 21.30 13.13 12.49
N LEU A 322 22.20 12.80 13.43
CA LEU A 322 22.97 11.56 13.40
C LEU A 322 22.06 10.33 13.23
N GLY A 323 22.33 9.51 12.22
CA GLY A 323 21.50 8.37 11.80
C GLY A 323 20.35 8.70 10.83
N LEU A 324 20.11 9.98 10.55
CA LEU A 324 19.10 10.51 9.61
C LEU A 324 19.75 11.43 8.56
N GLU A 325 21.06 11.32 8.34
CA GLU A 325 21.83 12.18 7.45
C GLU A 325 21.37 12.07 5.99
N TRP A 326 20.72 10.96 5.64
CA TRP A 326 20.12 10.74 4.33
C TRP A 326 19.07 11.80 3.97
N VAL A 327 18.43 12.44 4.95
CA VAL A 327 17.48 13.53 4.70
C VAL A 327 18.17 14.71 4.00
N ARG A 328 19.46 14.95 4.30
CA ARG A 328 20.25 16.06 3.71
C ARG A 328 20.36 15.95 2.19
N GLY A 329 20.29 14.74 1.63
CA GLY A 329 20.35 14.52 0.18
C GLY A 329 19.04 14.79 -0.56
N LEU A 330 17.92 14.86 0.15
CA LEU A 330 16.58 15.00 -0.41
C LEU A 330 16.20 16.47 -0.57
N LYS A 331 16.88 17.18 -1.48
CA LYS A 331 16.82 18.65 -1.58
C LYS A 331 15.46 19.23 -1.95
N ASN A 332 14.61 18.46 -2.63
CA ASN A 332 13.28 18.92 -3.07
C ASN A 332 12.16 18.53 -2.09
N LEU A 333 12.52 17.95 -0.93
CA LEU A 333 11.55 17.43 0.03
C LEU A 333 10.77 18.57 0.69
N LYS A 334 9.45 18.55 0.53
CA LYS A 334 8.50 19.51 1.12
C LYS A 334 7.76 18.92 2.30
N SER A 335 7.56 17.60 2.32
CA SER A 335 6.80 16.89 3.35
C SER A 335 7.51 15.62 3.79
N LEU A 336 7.82 15.54 5.09
CA LEU A 336 8.41 14.37 5.75
C LEU A 336 7.49 13.89 6.87
N SER A 337 7.08 12.62 6.84
CA SER A 337 6.35 12.01 7.95
C SER A 337 7.19 10.89 8.58
N LEU A 338 7.34 10.94 9.90
CA LEU A 338 7.96 9.90 10.73
C LEU A 338 6.98 9.37 11.78
N ASN A 339 5.67 9.52 11.54
CA ASN A 339 4.63 9.17 12.51
C ASN A 339 4.73 7.69 12.93
N GLU A 340 4.50 7.40 14.21
CA GLU A 340 4.55 6.04 14.80
C GLU A 340 5.92 5.32 14.68
N CYS A 341 7.00 6.04 14.33
CA CYS A 341 8.35 5.48 14.30
C CYS A 341 8.98 5.48 15.70
N MET A 342 8.88 4.35 16.37
CA MET A 342 9.30 4.17 17.77
C MET A 342 10.82 4.26 18.03
N ASN A 343 11.64 4.19 16.97
CA ASN A 343 13.10 4.16 17.09
C ASN A 343 13.77 5.53 16.89
N ILE A 344 12.99 6.61 16.81
CA ILE A 344 13.46 7.99 16.60
C ILE A 344 12.83 8.90 17.66
N SER A 345 13.63 9.80 18.24
CA SER A 345 13.15 10.83 19.15
C SER A 345 12.53 12.01 18.40
N SER A 346 11.35 12.46 18.83
CA SER A 346 10.70 13.65 18.29
C SER A 346 11.52 14.92 18.49
N GLU A 347 12.23 15.04 19.62
CA GLU A 347 13.14 16.15 19.90
C GLU A 347 14.31 16.21 18.91
N CYS A 348 14.86 15.06 18.51
CA CYS A 348 15.93 15.00 17.50
C CYS A 348 15.44 15.50 16.14
N VAL A 349 14.27 15.01 15.71
CA VAL A 349 13.68 15.33 14.40
C VAL A 349 13.32 16.80 14.32
N ASP A 350 12.67 17.34 15.35
CA ASP A 350 12.28 18.76 15.38
C ASP A 350 13.52 19.66 15.36
N ARG A 351 14.52 19.36 16.20
CA ARG A 351 15.78 20.12 16.21
C ARG A 351 16.50 20.04 14.86
N ALA A 352 16.63 18.85 14.29
CA ALA A 352 17.26 18.65 12.98
C ALA A 352 16.54 19.39 11.85
N ASN A 353 15.21 19.42 11.86
CA ASN A 353 14.45 20.20 10.90
C ASN A 353 14.68 21.70 11.08
N GLN A 354 14.69 22.17 12.32
CA GLN A 354 14.90 23.59 12.65
C GLN A 354 16.32 24.07 12.39
N THR A 355 17.34 23.22 12.40
CA THR A 355 18.75 23.63 12.20
C THR A 355 19.27 23.29 10.81
N ILE A 356 19.02 22.08 10.32
CA ILE A 356 19.67 21.50 9.13
C ILE A 356 18.69 21.39 7.95
N TRP A 357 17.59 20.65 8.10
CA TRP A 357 16.80 20.21 6.94
C TRP A 357 15.88 21.29 6.37
N LYS A 358 15.25 22.10 7.22
CA LYS A 358 14.35 23.21 6.84
C LYS A 358 13.20 22.79 5.91
N ILE A 359 12.62 21.62 6.17
CA ILE A 359 11.48 21.08 5.43
C ILE A 359 10.19 21.77 5.92
N ASP A 360 9.32 22.15 4.98
CA ASP A 360 8.09 22.92 5.25
C ASP A 360 7.12 22.18 6.16
N GLU A 361 6.85 20.90 5.87
CA GLU A 361 5.94 20.05 6.63
C GLU A 361 6.69 18.85 7.20
N VAL A 362 6.80 18.78 8.53
CA VAL A 362 7.38 17.63 9.22
C VAL A 362 6.41 17.09 10.26
N ILE A 363 5.99 15.84 10.09
CA ILE A 363 5.19 15.11 11.07
C ILE A 363 6.15 14.30 11.96
N LEU A 364 6.23 14.72 13.21
CA LEU A 364 7.13 14.14 14.21
C LEU A 364 6.73 12.70 14.58
N PRO A 365 7.69 11.86 15.03
CA PRO A 365 7.37 10.55 15.57
C PRO A 365 6.59 10.71 16.89
N TYR A 366 5.30 10.37 16.86
CA TYR A 366 4.47 10.22 18.05
C TYR A 366 4.10 8.75 18.25
N SER A 367 4.15 8.28 19.49
CA SER A 367 3.56 6.98 19.85
C SER A 367 2.16 7.20 20.40
N PHE A 368 1.18 6.43 19.91
CA PHE A 368 -0.13 6.30 20.56
C PHE A 368 -0.05 5.53 21.90
N HIS A 369 1.16 5.20 22.37
CA HIS A 369 1.39 4.44 23.58
C HIS A 369 2.26 5.27 24.53
N SER A 370 1.68 6.36 25.02
CA SER A 370 2.15 6.92 26.28
C SER A 370 1.72 5.93 27.39
N PRO A 371 2.64 5.34 28.16
CA PRO A 371 2.29 4.56 29.34
C PRO A 371 1.70 5.51 30.39
N GLY A 372 0.43 5.87 30.25
CA GLY A 372 -0.23 6.88 31.06
C GLY A 372 -1.38 7.63 30.39
N SER A 373 -1.68 7.41 29.10
CA SER A 373 -2.93 7.93 28.53
C SER A 373 -4.10 7.13 29.07
N ILE A 374 -4.66 7.62 30.19
CA ILE A 374 -5.95 7.20 30.72
C ILE A 374 -6.95 7.38 29.58
N ILE A 375 -7.54 6.28 29.13
CA ILE A 375 -8.73 6.35 28.29
C ILE A 375 -9.81 6.90 29.21
N GLU A 376 -10.16 8.17 29.04
CA GLU A 376 -11.35 8.76 29.66
C GLU A 376 -12.56 8.05 29.06
N VAL A 377 -13.08 7.06 29.78
CA VAL A 377 -14.35 6.41 29.45
C VAL A 377 -15.43 7.29 30.05
N ASP A 378 -16.29 7.85 29.20
CA ASP A 378 -17.47 8.61 29.62
C ASP A 378 -18.34 7.73 30.55
N PRO A 379 -18.54 8.11 31.83
CA PRO A 379 -19.27 7.29 32.79
C PRO A 379 -20.77 7.15 32.50
N ALA A 380 -21.29 7.79 31.45
CA ALA A 380 -22.71 7.70 31.07
C ALA A 380 -23.11 6.40 30.34
N LEU A 381 -22.19 5.44 30.13
CA LEU A 381 -22.45 4.19 29.41
C LEU A 381 -22.25 2.90 30.24
N LEU A 382 -22.32 2.98 31.58
CA LEU A 382 -22.38 1.80 32.46
C LEU A 382 -23.79 1.48 32.96
#